data_AF-A0A388TJS7-F1
#
_entry.id   AF-A0A388TJS7-F1
#
_cell.length_a   1.000
_cell.length_b   1.000
_cell.length_c   1.000
_cell.angle_alpha   90.00
_cell.angle_beta   90.00
_cell.angle_gamma   90.00
#
_symmetry.space_group_name_H-M   'P 1'
#
loop_
_entity.id
_entity.type
_entity.pdbx_description
1 polymer ?
#
loop_
_entity_poly.entity_id
_entity_poly.type
_entity_poly.pdbx_seq_one_letter_code
_entity_poly.pdbx_strand_id
1 'polypeptide(L)'
;FENKLHTQDNIICFSKRGNKLKQEHMQGAIQSAILNFENKTSQKIETSTKIIIQAPTKEPCLQVIDYMNWAVQRAFIKREMRYFNFMKDKISFICDIYDFEKYPNNFYNKKNMFSPEKISPL
;
A
#
# COMPACT_ATOMS: atom_id res chain seq x y z
N PHE A 1 0.52 -0.40 7.87
CA PHE A 1 -0.22 -0.26 9.15
C PHE A 1 0.44 -1.00 10.31
N GLU A 2 1.60 -1.63 10.11
CA GLU A 2 2.23 -2.45 11.15
C GLU A 2 2.45 -1.63 12.43
N ASN A 3 1.96 -2.15 13.56
CA ASN A 3 2.10 -1.55 14.88
C ASN A 3 1.58 -0.10 14.97
N LYS A 4 0.52 0.26 14.22
CA LYS A 4 -0.10 1.61 14.30
C LYS A 4 -1.60 1.61 14.59
N LEU A 5 -2.32 0.52 14.30
CA LEU A 5 -3.78 0.48 14.43
C LEU A 5 -4.29 0.64 15.87
N HIS A 6 -3.47 0.31 16.87
CA HIS A 6 -3.81 0.40 18.30
C HIS A 6 -3.71 1.82 18.88
N THR A 7 -3.17 2.78 18.13
CA THR A 7 -2.83 4.10 18.69
C THR A 7 -4.04 5.01 18.86
N GLN A 8 -5.06 4.83 18.01
CA GLN A 8 -6.31 5.57 18.02
C GLN A 8 -7.33 4.88 17.12
N ASP A 9 -8.60 5.21 17.33
CA ASP A 9 -9.67 4.82 16.41
C ASP A 9 -9.35 5.30 14.99
N ASN A 10 -9.61 4.43 14.01
CA ASN A 10 -9.20 4.68 12.65
C ASN A 10 -10.22 4.19 11.63
N ILE A 11 -10.24 4.88 10.49
CA ILE A 11 -11.07 4.57 9.34
C ILE A 11 -10.14 4.24 8.18
N ILE A 12 -10.27 3.02 7.64
CA ILE A 12 -9.49 2.56 6.50
C ILE A 12 -10.43 2.53 5.29
N CYS A 13 -10.14 3.38 4.31
CA CYS A 13 -10.91 3.48 3.06
C CYS A 13 -10.22 2.70 1.92
N PHE A 14 -10.98 1.86 1.23
CA PHE A 14 -10.50 1.13 0.04
C PHE A 14 -11.37 1.39 -1.19
N SER A 15 -10.72 1.48 -2.34
CA SER A 15 -11.36 1.43 -3.66
C SER A 15 -12.00 0.07 -3.89
N LYS A 16 -13.31 0.04 -4.19
CA LYS A 16 -14.01 -1.17 -4.62
C LYS A 16 -13.43 -1.66 -5.95
N ARG A 17 -12.83 -2.86 -5.96
CA ARG A 17 -12.32 -3.53 -7.17
C ARG A 17 -13.09 -4.82 -7.45
N GLY A 18 -13.96 -4.80 -8.46
CA GLY A 18 -14.71 -6.00 -8.91
C GLY A 18 -15.82 -6.49 -7.97
N ASN A 19 -16.18 -7.78 -8.09
CA ASN A 19 -17.26 -8.42 -7.34
C ASN A 19 -16.77 -9.05 -6.02
N LYS A 20 -17.30 -8.55 -4.90
CA LYS A 20 -17.38 -9.06 -3.50
C LYS A 20 -16.22 -9.88 -2.88
N LEU A 21 -15.70 -10.94 -3.51
CA LEU A 21 -14.74 -11.89 -2.91
C LEU A 21 -13.43 -11.26 -2.40
N LYS A 22 -12.94 -10.19 -3.05
CA LYS A 22 -11.69 -9.54 -2.63
C LYS A 22 -11.81 -8.71 -1.35
N GLN A 23 -13.03 -8.42 -0.89
CA GLN A 23 -13.27 -7.59 0.29
C GLN A 23 -12.97 -8.35 1.59
N GLU A 24 -13.33 -9.63 1.65
CA GLU A 24 -13.11 -10.50 2.81
C GLU A 24 -11.62 -10.71 3.10
N HIS A 25 -10.80 -10.89 2.05
CA HIS A 25 -9.35 -11.05 2.21
C HIS A 25 -8.69 -9.83 2.86
N MET A 26 -9.13 -8.62 2.51
CA MET A 26 -8.58 -7.39 3.09
C MET A 26 -8.97 -7.23 4.55
N GLN A 27 -10.24 -7.52 4.88
CA GLN A 27 -10.70 -7.52 6.26
C GLN A 27 -9.92 -8.56 7.09
N GLY A 28 -9.76 -9.76 6.55
CA GLY A 28 -8.95 -10.82 7.14
C GLY A 28 -7.50 -10.37 7.39
N ALA A 29 -6.85 -9.74 6.41
CA ALA A 29 -5.48 -9.25 6.56
C ALA A 29 -5.34 -8.19 7.66
N ILE A 30 -6.30 -7.27 7.78
CA ILE A 30 -6.31 -6.26 8.85
C ILE A 30 -6.52 -6.93 10.21
N GLN A 31 -7.44 -7.89 10.29
CA GLN A 31 -7.69 -8.65 11.51
C GLN A 31 -6.47 -9.47 11.92
N SER A 32 -5.79 -10.14 10.99
CA SER A 32 -4.52 -10.83 11.23
C SER A 32 -3.44 -9.87 11.72
N ALA A 33 -3.35 -8.65 11.18
CA ALA A 33 -2.38 -7.66 11.64
C ALA A 33 -2.65 -7.19 13.08
N ILE A 34 -3.93 -7.03 13.46
CA ILE A 34 -4.35 -6.74 14.83
C ILE A 34 -3.94 -7.89 15.76
N LEU A 35 -4.33 -9.13 15.42
CA LEU A 35 -4.01 -10.32 16.24
C LEU A 35 -2.50 -10.53 16.39
N ASN A 36 -1.73 -10.32 15.31
CA ASN A 36 -0.27 -10.44 15.36
C ASN A 36 0.35 -9.39 16.30
N PHE A 37 -0.19 -8.18 16.33
CA PHE A 37 0.25 -7.15 17.27
C PHE A 37 -0.08 -7.53 18.71
N GLU A 38 -1.31 -7.99 18.97
CA GLU A 38 -1.74 -8.40 20.32
C GLU A 38 -0.87 -9.55 20.84
N ASN A 39 -0.62 -10.56 20.02
CA ASN A 39 0.25 -11.68 20.38
C ASN A 39 1.69 -11.25 20.64
N LYS A 40 2.22 -10.31 19.84
CA LYS A 40 3.59 -9.80 19.98
C LYS A 40 3.77 -8.95 21.23
N THR A 41 2.75 -8.20 21.64
CA THR A 41 2.84 -7.21 22.73
C THR A 41 2.18 -7.67 24.03
N SER A 42 1.42 -8.77 24.00
CA SER A 42 0.55 -9.22 25.10
C SER A 42 -0.45 -8.16 25.56
N GLN A 43 -0.78 -7.19 24.70
CA GLN A 43 -1.76 -6.13 24.93
C GLN A 43 -2.93 -6.31 23.99
N LYS A 44 -4.16 -6.17 24.50
CA LYS A 44 -5.36 -6.16 23.66
C LYS A 44 -5.52 -4.80 23.00
N ILE A 45 -5.96 -4.80 21.75
CA ILE A 45 -6.32 -3.58 21.02
C ILE A 45 -7.76 -3.22 21.39
N GLU A 46 -7.93 -2.09 22.08
CA GLU A 46 -9.26 -1.56 22.45
C GLU A 46 -9.81 -0.54 21.43
N THR A 47 -8.96 -0.05 20.53
CA THR A 47 -9.34 0.91 19.50
C THR A 47 -10.19 0.29 18.39
N SER A 48 -11.12 1.06 17.84
CA SER A 48 -11.96 0.66 16.73
C SER A 48 -11.27 0.89 15.37
N THR A 49 -11.34 -0.11 14.50
CA THR A 49 -10.91 0.00 13.09
C THR A 49 -12.12 -0.21 12.19
N LYS A 50 -12.59 0.86 11.54
CA LYS A 50 -13.71 0.80 10.59
C LYS A 50 -13.18 0.70 9.17
N ILE A 51 -13.60 -0.33 8.45
CA ILE A 51 -13.23 -0.51 7.04
C ILE A 51 -14.38 -0.02 6.16
N ILE A 52 -14.11 0.97 5.32
CA ILE A 52 -15.06 1.55 4.37
C ILE A 52 -14.61 1.19 2.96
N ILE A 53 -15.49 0.56 2.18
CA ILE A 53 -15.21 0.22 0.78
C ILE A 53 -16.14 1.03 -0.10
N GLN A 54 -15.59 1.90 -0.94
CA GLN A 54 -16.37 2.80 -1.79
C GLN A 54 -15.89 2.73 -3.23
N ALA A 55 -16.81 3.04 -4.15
CA ALA A 55 -16.43 3.24 -5.54
C ALA A 55 -15.51 4.47 -5.63
N PRO A 56 -14.40 4.43 -6.39
CA PRO A 56 -13.52 5.59 -6.56
C PRO A 56 -14.26 6.84 -7.07
N THR A 57 -15.35 6.66 -7.82
CA THR A 57 -16.20 7.77 -8.29
C THR A 57 -16.91 8.54 -7.17
N LYS A 58 -17.08 7.93 -5.98
CA LYS A 58 -17.77 8.54 -4.84
C LYS A 58 -16.82 9.19 -3.83
N GLU A 59 -15.52 8.91 -3.90
CA GLU A 59 -14.50 9.43 -2.99
C GLU A 59 -13.25 9.83 -3.80
N PRO A 60 -13.07 11.13 -4.12
CA PRO A 60 -11.96 11.60 -4.93
C PRO A 60 -10.58 11.19 -4.42
N CYS A 61 -10.41 11.07 -3.10
CA CYS A 61 -9.13 10.65 -2.50
C CYS A 61 -8.73 9.22 -2.93
N LEU A 62 -9.71 8.34 -3.16
CA LEU A 62 -9.45 6.99 -3.65
C LEU A 62 -8.91 6.99 -5.09
N GLN A 63 -9.36 7.93 -5.92
CA GLN A 63 -8.86 8.08 -7.29
C GLN A 63 -7.39 8.52 -7.32
N VAL A 64 -7.00 9.42 -6.41
CA VAL A 64 -5.61 9.88 -6.29
C VAL A 64 -4.69 8.70 -5.99
N ILE A 65 -5.05 7.88 -5.00
CA ILE A 65 -4.25 6.69 -4.64
C ILE A 65 -4.23 5.66 -5.77
N ASP A 66 -5.36 5.46 -6.47
CA ASP A 66 -5.39 4.57 -7.64
C ASP A 66 -4.45 5.06 -8.76
N TYR A 67 -4.40 6.37 -9.03
CA TYR A 67 -3.48 6.94 -10.01
C TYR A 67 -2.01 6.78 -9.58
N MET A 68 -1.70 7.00 -8.30
CA MET A 68 -0.34 6.82 -7.75
C MET A 68 0.16 5.39 -7.97
N ASN A 69 -0.67 4.41 -7.61
CA ASN A 69 -0.35 2.99 -7.80
C ASN A 69 -0.23 2.62 -9.28
N TRP A 70 -1.14 3.12 -10.11
CA TRP A 70 -1.12 2.90 -11.56
C TRP A 70 0.12 3.49 -12.23
N ALA A 71 0.56 4.68 -11.83
CA ALA A 71 1.76 5.32 -12.38
C ALA A 71 3.02 4.49 -12.09
N VAL A 72 3.16 3.98 -10.86
CA VAL A 72 4.27 3.07 -10.48
C VAL A 72 4.18 1.76 -11.26
N GLN A 73 2.99 1.14 -11.32
CA GLN A 73 2.77 -0.09 -12.08
C GLN A 73 3.14 0.08 -13.57
N ARG A 74 2.75 1.18 -14.20
CA ARG A 74 3.06 1.48 -15.59
C ARG A 74 4.55 1.65 -15.82
N ALA A 75 5.22 2.36 -14.93
CA ALA A 75 6.66 2.50 -15.00
C ALA A 75 7.38 1.15 -14.88
N PHE A 76 6.90 0.28 -13.99
CA PHE A 76 7.44 -1.06 -13.77
C PHE A 76 7.18 -2.00 -14.96
N ILE A 77 5.92 -2.22 -15.35
CA ILE A 77 5.54 -3.23 -16.35
C ILE A 77 5.80 -2.75 -17.78
N LYS A 78 5.59 -1.46 -18.04
CA LYS A 78 5.56 -0.92 -19.41
C LYS A 78 6.72 0.04 -19.69
N ARG A 79 7.60 0.28 -18.71
CA ARG A 79 8.71 1.25 -18.81
C ARG A 79 8.25 2.67 -19.17
N GLU A 80 6.98 2.98 -18.94
CA GLU A 80 6.42 4.31 -19.22
C GLU A 80 6.63 5.25 -18.03
N MET A 81 7.77 5.93 -18.00
CA MET A 81 8.16 6.80 -16.88
C MET A 81 7.39 8.12 -16.80
N ARG A 82 6.72 8.57 -17.86
CA ARG A 82 6.06 9.90 -17.90
C ARG A 82 5.07 10.14 -16.74
N TYR A 83 4.28 9.13 -16.40
CA TYR A 83 3.25 9.23 -15.34
C TYR A 83 3.87 9.19 -13.95
N PHE A 84 4.88 8.33 -13.77
CA PHE A 84 5.68 8.31 -12.55
C PHE A 84 6.41 9.64 -12.35
N ASN A 85 7.06 10.17 -13.38
CA ASN A 85 7.80 11.43 -13.34
C ASN A 85 6.91 12.61 -12.97
N PHE A 86 5.65 12.61 -13.41
CA PHE A 86 4.67 13.62 -13.01
C PHE A 86 4.37 13.58 -11.50
N MET A 87 4.35 12.39 -10.90
CA MET A 87 4.04 12.20 -9.47
C MET A 87 5.28 12.02 -8.58
N LYS A 88 6.49 11.97 -9.13
CA LYS A 88 7.70 11.53 -8.43
C LYS A 88 7.96 12.30 -7.14
N ASP A 89 7.68 13.60 -7.12
CA ASP A 89 7.92 14.47 -5.96
C ASP A 89 6.91 14.23 -4.82
N LYS A 90 5.80 13.55 -5.13
CA LYS A 90 4.77 13.11 -4.18
C LYS A 90 5.02 11.70 -3.66
N ILE A 91 5.97 10.96 -4.23
CA ILE A 91 6.33 9.60 -3.84
C ILE A 91 7.57 9.65 -2.95
N SER A 92 7.41 9.37 -1.66
CA SER A 92 8.53 9.37 -0.71
C SER A 92 9.29 8.03 -0.69
N PHE A 93 8.60 6.93 -0.96
CA PHE A 93 9.11 5.58 -0.75
C PHE A 93 8.41 4.55 -1.65
N ILE A 94 9.20 3.67 -2.27
CA ILE A 94 8.73 2.47 -2.97
C ILE A 94 9.56 1.29 -2.47
N CYS A 95 8.92 0.17 -2.15
CA CYS A 95 9.61 -1.07 -1.78
C CYS A 95 9.32 -2.15 -2.82
N ASP A 96 10.37 -2.79 -3.31
CA ASP A 96 10.27 -3.96 -4.17
C ASP A 96 10.21 -5.21 -3.30
N ILE A 97 9.00 -5.61 -2.90
CA ILE A 97 8.78 -6.71 -1.95
C ILE A 97 9.23 -8.09 -2.46
N TYR A 98 9.59 -8.20 -3.74
CA TYR A 98 10.05 -9.44 -4.37
C TYR A 98 11.55 -9.43 -4.68
N ASP A 99 12.26 -8.33 -4.44
CA ASP A 99 13.72 -8.27 -4.55
C ASP A 99 14.38 -8.82 -3.27
N PHE A 100 14.44 -10.15 -3.19
CA PHE A 100 15.07 -10.87 -2.08
C PHE A 100 16.60 -10.74 -2.08
N GLU A 101 17.22 -10.51 -3.24
CA GLU A 101 18.68 -10.39 -3.36
C GLU A 101 19.19 -9.10 -2.72
N LYS A 102 18.46 -7.98 -2.90
CA LYS A 102 18.84 -6.70 -2.34
C LYS A 102 18.31 -6.47 -0.93
N TYR A 103 17.51 -7.37 -0.36
CA TYR A 103 16.96 -7.21 0.99
C TYR A 103 18.08 -7.03 2.04
N PRO A 104 17.99 -6.05 2.95
CA PRO A 104 16.86 -5.15 3.24
C PRO A 104 16.88 -3.80 2.48
N ASN A 105 17.74 -3.65 1.48
CA ASN A 105 17.96 -2.42 0.70
C ASN A 105 17.15 -2.38 -0.61
N ASN A 106 16.09 -3.17 -0.70
CA ASN A 106 15.16 -3.29 -1.84
C ASN A 106 14.14 -2.14 -1.91
N PHE A 107 14.58 -0.90 -1.65
CA PHE A 107 13.70 0.25 -1.62
C PHE A 107 14.28 1.48 -2.33
N TYR A 108 13.37 2.33 -2.77
CA TYR A 108 13.62 3.55 -3.52
C TYR A 108 13.04 4.75 -2.78
N ASN A 109 13.80 5.84 -2.76
CA ASN A 109 13.44 7.09 -2.10
C ASN A 109 14.10 8.27 -2.84
N LYS A 110 14.06 9.46 -2.25
CA LYS A 110 14.67 10.66 -2.86
C LYS A 110 16.19 10.56 -3.09
N LYS A 111 16.90 9.75 -2.30
CA LYS A 111 18.36 9.52 -2.43
C LYS A 111 18.66 8.38 -3.40
N ASN A 112 17.87 7.31 -3.38
CA ASN A 112 17.92 6.21 -4.33
C ASN A 112 16.65 6.20 -5.18
N MET A 113 16.60 7.03 -6.23
CA MET A 113 15.41 7.15 -7.06
C MET A 113 15.07 5.84 -7.76
N PHE A 114 13.78 5.56 -7.84
CA PHE A 114 13.22 4.44 -8.59
C PHE A 114 13.57 4.59 -10.08
N SER A 115 14.01 3.49 -10.70
CA SER A 115 13.98 3.36 -12.15
C SER A 115 13.74 1.90 -12.56
N PRO A 116 13.18 1.66 -13.76
CA PRO A 116 12.85 0.31 -14.24
C PRO A 116 14.05 -0.61 -14.42
N GLU A 117 15.28 -0.09 -14.37
CA GLU A 117 16.52 -0.87 -14.49
C GLU A 117 17.02 -1.40 -13.14
N LYS A 118 16.53 -0.86 -12.02
CA LYS A 118 17.00 -1.21 -10.67
C LYS A 118 16.18 -2.32 -10.00
N ILE A 119 14.95 -2.49 -10.46
CA ILE A 119 13.96 -3.43 -9.93
C ILE A 119 14.32 -4.87 -10.27
N SER A 120 13.84 -5.81 -9.44
CA SER A 120 13.90 -7.21 -9.82
C SER A 120 13.03 -7.48 -11.05
N PRO A 121 13.47 -8.36 -11.97
CA PRO A 121 12.64 -8.78 -13.08
C PRO A 121 11.36 -9.46 -12.59
N LEU A 122 10.31 -9.33 -13.41
CA LEU A 122 9.03 -10.04 -13.23
C LEU A 122 9.18 -11.54 -13.37
#